data_AF-L7CNW7-F1
#
_entry.id   AF-L7CNW7-F1
#
_cell.length_a   1.000
_cell.length_b   1.000
_cell.length_c   1.000
_cell.angle_alpha   90.00
_cell.angle_beta   90.00
_cell.angle_gamma   90.00
#
_symmetry.space_group_name_H-M   'P 1'
#
loop_
_entity.id
_entity.type
_entity.pdbx_description
1 polymer ?
#
loop_
_entity_poly.entity_id
_entity_poly.type
_entity_poly.pdbx_seq_one_letter_code
_entity_poly.pdbx_strand_id
1 'polypeptide(L)'
;MRTSPDQPKELYDGPLFIVKRLVNNKWKRAFEMEAAHAAFIKPLNKADTKKLETFISQNDGIPDEFAFFERPLQCILNIGFGLKRKSDLKKLRDEVAATLGDDLSKGVSAPAIAKAISSTSFAALCNESPQSGTLQFINFNYEIRRRELIYREMNALNF
;
A
#
# COMPACT_ATOMS: atom_id res chain seq x y z
N MET A 1 15.96 -9.08 -17.45
CA MET A 1 14.89 -9.93 -18.04
C MET A 1 13.92 -8.98 -18.73
N ARG A 2 13.80 -9.02 -20.06
CA ARG A 2 12.79 -8.23 -20.79
C ARG A 2 11.49 -9.04 -20.77
N THR A 3 10.47 -8.56 -20.07
CA THR A 3 9.13 -9.13 -20.13
C THR A 3 8.42 -8.58 -21.36
N SER A 4 7.94 -9.46 -22.25
CA SER A 4 7.07 -9.05 -23.37
C SER A 4 5.66 -8.74 -22.83
N PRO A 5 4.95 -7.72 -23.33
CA PRO A 5 3.55 -7.48 -23.00
C PRO A 5 2.64 -8.70 -23.24
N ASP A 6 3.06 -9.60 -24.14
CA ASP A 6 2.32 -10.81 -24.52
C ASP A 6 2.58 -12.02 -23.62
N GLN A 7 3.55 -11.94 -22.70
CA GLN A 7 3.77 -13.01 -21.74
C GLN A 7 2.68 -12.95 -20.66
N PRO A 8 2.02 -14.09 -20.35
CA PRO A 8 1.04 -14.13 -19.28
C PRO A 8 1.71 -13.69 -17.97
N LYS A 9 1.05 -12.78 -17.26
CA LYS A 9 1.52 -12.28 -15.98
C LYS A 9 1.55 -13.44 -14.98
N GLU A 10 2.73 -13.89 -14.60
CA GLU A 10 2.88 -14.78 -13.46
C GLU A 10 2.66 -13.99 -12.17
N LEU A 11 1.58 -14.30 -11.47
CA LEU A 11 1.33 -13.78 -10.14
C LEU A 11 2.17 -14.58 -9.14
N TYR A 12 2.95 -13.87 -8.34
CA TYR A 12 3.68 -14.49 -7.25
C TYR A 12 2.76 -14.74 -6.05
N ASP A 13 2.77 -15.96 -5.52
CA ASP A 13 1.84 -16.44 -4.46
C ASP A 13 2.53 -16.79 -3.13
N GLY A 14 3.75 -16.34 -2.92
CA GLY A 14 4.46 -16.53 -1.65
C GLY A 14 4.38 -15.31 -0.72
N PRO A 15 5.15 -15.33 0.38
CA PRO A 15 5.03 -14.34 1.44
C PRO A 15 5.55 -12.96 1.02
N LEU A 16 4.84 -11.93 1.47
CA LEU A 16 5.29 -10.55 1.49
C LEU A 16 5.88 -10.25 2.86
N PHE A 17 7.05 -9.64 2.90
CA PHE A 17 7.72 -9.23 4.13
C PHE A 17 7.70 -7.71 4.25
N ILE A 18 7.46 -7.21 5.45
CA ILE A 18 7.74 -5.83 5.80
C ILE A 18 9.23 -5.75 6.18
N VAL A 19 10.00 -4.96 5.44
CA VAL A 19 11.43 -4.81 5.66
C VAL A 19 11.78 -3.37 6.01
N LYS A 20 12.83 -3.23 6.82
CA LYS A 20 13.38 -1.95 7.26
C LYS A 20 14.74 -1.75 6.63
N ARG A 21 14.94 -0.65 5.92
CA ARG A 21 16.18 -0.34 5.22
C ARG A 21 17.08 0.52 6.10
N LEU A 22 18.32 0.08 6.31
CA LEU A 22 19.33 0.87 7.02
C LEU A 22 20.06 1.84 6.08
N VAL A 23 20.50 1.32 4.92
CA VAL A 23 21.33 2.04 3.94
C VAL A 23 20.82 1.86 2.52
N ASN A 24 21.14 2.82 1.65
CA ASN A 24 20.87 2.72 0.22
C ASN A 24 22.02 2.03 -0.53
N ASN A 25 21.85 1.85 -1.85
CA ASN A 25 22.85 1.24 -2.73
C ASN A 25 24.19 2.01 -2.81
N LYS A 26 24.24 3.26 -2.29
CA LYS A 26 25.45 4.07 -2.19
C LYS A 26 26.07 4.04 -0.78
N TRP A 27 25.63 3.12 0.09
CA TRP A 27 26.11 2.96 1.47
C TRP A 27 25.93 4.22 2.33
N LYS A 28 24.83 4.96 2.09
CA LYS A 28 24.41 6.10 2.91
C LYS A 28 23.16 5.75 3.69
N ARG A 29 23.00 6.32 4.89
CA ARG A 29 21.79 6.21 5.72
C ARG A 29 20.54 6.49 4.88
N ALA A 30 19.60 5.55 4.92
CA ALA A 30 18.35 5.62 4.17
C ALA A 30 17.25 4.84 4.88
N PHE A 31 16.84 5.34 6.05
CA PHE A 31 15.81 4.69 6.85
C PHE A 31 14.47 4.72 6.14
N GLU A 32 13.97 3.52 5.85
CA GLU A 32 12.74 3.33 5.11
C GLU A 32 12.08 2.03 5.56
N MET A 33 10.75 2.02 5.54
CA MET A 33 9.96 0.80 5.65
C MET A 33 9.45 0.51 4.24
N GLU A 34 9.57 -0.73 3.77
CA GLU A 34 9.01 -1.15 2.49
C GLU A 34 8.42 -2.56 2.60
N ALA A 35 7.46 -2.88 1.75
CA ALA A 35 6.99 -4.25 1.59
C ALA A 35 7.76 -4.90 0.45
N ALA A 36 8.55 -5.92 0.76
CA ALA A 36 9.37 -6.63 -0.18
C ALA A 36 8.88 -8.06 -0.35
N HIS A 37 8.88 -8.49 -1.59
CA HIS A 37 8.57 -9.85 -1.92
C HIS A 37 9.78 -10.77 -1.58
N ALA A 38 9.55 -11.94 -0.99
CA ALA A 38 10.55 -12.91 -0.52
C ALA A 38 11.70 -13.17 -1.51
N ALA A 39 11.41 -13.27 -2.81
CA ALA A 39 12.45 -13.51 -3.82
C ALA A 39 13.50 -12.39 -3.94
N PHE A 40 13.20 -11.19 -3.43
CA PHE A 40 14.13 -10.05 -3.38
C PHE A 40 14.92 -9.98 -2.08
N ILE A 41 14.60 -10.81 -1.09
CA ILE A 41 15.27 -10.83 0.21
C ILE A 41 16.37 -11.89 0.15
N LYS A 42 17.61 -11.42 0.15
CA LYS A 42 18.79 -12.27 0.08
C LYS A 42 19.75 -11.93 1.21
N PRO A 43 20.41 -12.94 1.80
CA PRO A 43 21.51 -12.69 2.72
C PRO A 43 22.59 -11.83 2.04
N LEU A 44 23.20 -10.93 2.81
CA LEU A 44 24.34 -10.18 2.33
C LEU A 44 25.51 -11.11 2.02
N ASN A 45 26.21 -10.84 0.92
CA ASN A 45 27.48 -11.51 0.64
C ASN A 45 28.59 -10.94 1.53
N LYS A 46 29.78 -11.57 1.51
CA LYS A 46 30.93 -11.16 2.33
C LYS A 46 31.38 -9.72 2.08
N ALA A 47 31.38 -9.27 0.82
CA ALA A 47 31.84 -7.93 0.46
C ALA A 47 30.89 -6.85 0.99
N ASP A 48 29.58 -7.08 0.86
CA ASP A 48 28.56 -6.16 1.34
C ASP A 48 28.42 -6.20 2.86
N THR A 49 28.64 -7.36 3.49
CA THR A 49 28.74 -7.47 4.96
C THR A 49 29.85 -6.57 5.50
N LYS A 50 31.05 -6.62 4.89
CA LYS A 50 32.18 -5.77 5.32
C LYS A 50 31.90 -4.27 5.14
N LYS A 51 31.20 -3.89 4.07
CA LYS A 51 30.79 -2.49 3.85
C LYS A 51 29.77 -2.04 4.89
N LEU A 52 28.82 -2.92 5.25
CA LEU A 52 27.84 -2.66 6.30
C LEU A 52 28.53 -2.47 7.66
N GLU A 53 29.44 -3.37 8.03
CA GLU A 53 30.22 -3.29 9.27
C GLU A 53 31.03 -2.00 9.34
N THR A 54 31.68 -1.61 8.24
CA THR A 54 32.43 -0.35 8.14
C THR A 54 31.50 0.85 8.28
N PHE A 55 30.32 0.83 7.67
CA PHE A 55 29.33 1.89 7.81
C PHE A 55 28.86 2.04 9.27
N ILE A 56 28.56 0.92 9.94
CA ILE A 56 28.12 0.93 11.34
C ILE A 56 29.22 1.47 12.25
N SER A 57 30.47 1.02 12.08
CA SER A 57 31.58 1.45 12.95
C SER A 57 31.99 2.91 12.75
N GLN A 58 31.65 3.52 11.61
CA GLN A 58 31.93 4.92 11.31
C GLN A 58 30.80 5.88 11.72
N ASN A 59 29.64 5.36 12.13
CA ASN A 59 28.46 6.16 12.43
C ASN A 59 27.83 5.71 13.75
N ASP A 60 28.45 6.16 14.85
CA ASP A 60 27.94 5.94 16.20
C ASP A 60 26.50 6.46 16.32
N GLY A 61 25.61 5.68 16.95
CA GLY A 61 24.20 6.01 17.18
C GLY A 61 23.24 5.64 16.03
N ILE A 62 23.72 5.44 14.80
CA ILE A 62 22.85 4.98 13.69
C ILE A 62 22.14 3.65 14.01
N PRO A 63 22.77 2.63 14.61
CA PRO A 63 22.09 1.39 14.97
C PRO A 63 20.90 1.60 15.92
N ASP A 64 21.05 2.50 16.90
CA ASP A 64 19.99 2.80 17.87
C ASP A 64 18.85 3.56 17.19
N GLU A 65 19.16 4.62 16.43
CA GLU A 65 18.13 5.32 15.64
C GLU A 65 17.41 4.36 14.69
N PHE A 66 18.15 3.44 14.06
CA PHE A 66 17.58 2.44 13.19
C PHE A 66 16.69 1.47 13.96
N ALA A 67 17.03 1.04 15.18
CA ALA A 67 16.17 0.17 15.97
C ALA A 67 14.80 0.84 16.24
N PHE A 68 14.81 2.13 16.61
CA PHE A 68 13.60 2.88 16.96
C PHE A 68 12.86 3.53 15.78
N PHE A 69 13.45 3.54 14.57
CA PHE A 69 12.79 4.17 13.42
C PHE A 69 11.47 3.46 13.07
N GLU A 70 10.35 4.17 13.09
CA GLU A 70 9.09 3.64 12.61
C GLU A 70 8.46 4.63 11.64
N ARG A 71 7.89 4.09 10.56
CA ARG A 71 7.08 4.86 9.61
C ARG A 71 5.91 4.00 9.16
N PRO A 72 4.68 4.54 9.16
CA PRO A 72 3.53 3.80 8.66
C PRO A 72 3.73 3.41 7.20
N LEU A 73 3.57 2.12 6.90
CA LEU A 73 3.44 1.64 5.54
C LEU A 73 1.99 1.77 5.10
N GLN A 74 1.76 2.25 3.88
CA GLN A 74 0.41 2.38 3.34
C GLN A 74 0.24 1.40 2.18
N CYS A 75 -0.70 0.47 2.35
CA CYS A 75 -1.22 -0.35 1.26
C CYS A 75 -2.52 0.29 0.77
N ILE A 76 -2.60 0.55 -0.53
CA ILE A 76 -3.67 1.33 -1.12
C ILE A 76 -4.54 0.46 -2.01
N LEU A 77 -5.86 0.52 -1.78
CA LEU A 77 -6.88 -0.01 -2.69
C LEU A 77 -7.54 1.17 -3.41
N ASN A 78 -7.27 1.31 -4.71
CA ASN A 78 -7.90 2.31 -5.56
C ASN A 78 -9.09 1.69 -6.29
N ILE A 79 -10.25 2.35 -6.24
CA ILE A 79 -11.45 1.97 -6.98
C ILE A 79 -11.86 3.15 -7.85
N GLY A 80 -11.77 2.99 -9.17
CA GLY A 80 -12.03 4.03 -10.15
C GLY A 80 -13.49 4.09 -10.58
N PHE A 81 -13.96 5.26 -11.00
CA PHE A 81 -15.35 5.51 -11.40
C PHE A 81 -15.43 6.39 -12.65
N GLY A 82 -16.35 6.07 -13.55
CA GLY A 82 -16.68 6.85 -14.75
C GLY A 82 -17.69 7.97 -14.46
N LEU A 83 -17.32 8.94 -13.62
CA LEU A 83 -18.21 10.01 -13.16
C LEU A 83 -18.41 11.09 -14.23
N LYS A 84 -19.64 11.61 -14.34
CA LYS A 84 -19.97 12.67 -15.32
C LYS A 84 -19.63 14.06 -14.82
N ARG A 85 -19.70 14.31 -13.52
CA ARG A 85 -19.45 15.61 -12.90
C ARG A 85 -18.48 15.48 -11.73
N LYS A 86 -17.63 16.48 -11.51
CA LYS A 86 -16.72 16.52 -10.35
C LYS A 86 -17.46 16.48 -9.01
N SER A 87 -18.67 17.04 -8.95
CA SER A 87 -19.52 17.00 -7.75
C SER A 87 -20.04 15.60 -7.42
N ASP A 88 -20.08 14.70 -8.41
CA ASP A 88 -20.52 13.31 -8.19
C ASP A 88 -19.52 12.53 -7.35
N LEU A 89 -18.22 12.87 -7.39
CA LEU A 89 -17.20 12.22 -6.56
C LEU A 89 -17.44 12.49 -5.07
N LYS A 90 -17.82 13.73 -4.73
CA LYS A 90 -18.17 14.08 -3.35
C LYS A 90 -19.42 13.30 -2.91
N LYS A 91 -20.46 13.24 -3.75
CA LYS A 91 -21.68 12.48 -3.44
C LYS A 91 -21.40 10.99 -3.24
N LEU A 92 -20.64 10.39 -4.14
CA LEU A 92 -20.18 9.00 -4.03
C LEU A 92 -19.45 8.75 -2.71
N ARG A 93 -18.48 9.62 -2.37
CA ARG A 93 -17.75 9.54 -1.10
C ARG A 93 -18.71 9.59 0.09
N ASP A 94 -19.66 10.53 0.07
CA ASP A 94 -20.62 10.72 1.16
C ASP A 94 -21.57 9.51 1.29
N GLU A 95 -22.03 8.91 0.18
CA GLU A 95 -22.87 7.69 0.19
C GLU A 95 -22.11 6.46 0.74
N VAL A 96 -20.85 6.27 0.32
CA VAL A 96 -20.00 5.19 0.84
C VAL A 96 -19.67 5.42 2.31
N ALA A 97 -19.35 6.65 2.71
CA ALA A 97 -19.09 7.01 4.11
C ALA A 97 -20.33 6.83 4.98
N ALA A 98 -21.53 7.11 4.48
CA ALA A 98 -22.78 6.85 5.21
C ALA A 98 -23.03 5.35 5.42
N THR A 99 -22.60 4.51 4.47
CA THR A 99 -22.76 3.05 4.57
C THR A 99 -21.72 2.40 5.48
N LEU A 100 -20.46 2.82 5.38
CA LEU A 100 -19.37 2.30 6.22
C LEU A 100 -19.37 2.92 7.62
N GLY A 101 -19.80 4.17 7.74
CA GLY A 101 -19.89 4.92 9.01
C GLY A 101 -18.63 4.82 9.86
N ASP A 102 -18.83 4.56 11.15
CA ASP A 102 -17.75 4.38 12.12
C ASP A 102 -16.94 3.10 11.89
N ASP A 103 -17.46 2.12 11.14
CA ASP A 103 -16.77 0.86 10.90
C ASP A 103 -15.52 1.06 10.07
N LEU A 104 -15.48 2.06 9.18
CA LEU A 104 -14.26 2.42 8.45
C LEU A 104 -13.12 2.69 9.43
N SER A 105 -13.34 3.51 10.46
CA SER A 105 -12.30 3.80 11.46
C SER A 105 -11.87 2.57 12.26
N LYS A 106 -12.80 1.62 12.49
CA LYS A 106 -12.56 0.33 13.19
C LYS A 106 -11.91 -0.73 12.29
N GLY A 107 -11.89 -0.48 10.99
CA GLY A 107 -11.30 -1.32 9.97
C GLY A 107 -12.32 -2.16 9.22
N VAL A 108 -12.32 -2.02 7.89
CA VAL A 108 -13.20 -2.77 6.96
C VAL A 108 -12.38 -3.56 5.95
N SER A 109 -12.92 -4.69 5.48
CA SER A 109 -12.29 -5.48 4.43
C SER A 109 -12.73 -5.06 3.03
N ALA A 110 -11.98 -5.50 2.00
CA ALA A 110 -12.33 -5.20 0.61
C ALA A 110 -13.75 -5.69 0.22
N PRO A 111 -14.25 -6.86 0.65
CA PRO A 111 -15.64 -7.25 0.41
C PRO A 111 -16.67 -6.30 1.04
N ALA A 112 -16.41 -5.78 2.25
CA ALA A 112 -17.29 -4.81 2.90
C ALA A 112 -17.32 -3.48 2.13
N ILE A 113 -16.16 -3.02 1.64
CA ILE A 113 -16.05 -1.85 0.77
C ILE A 113 -16.84 -2.07 -0.54
N ALA A 114 -16.66 -3.21 -1.19
CA ALA A 114 -17.38 -3.54 -2.43
C ALA A 114 -18.91 -3.57 -2.21
N LYS A 115 -19.35 -4.13 -1.09
CA LYS A 115 -20.77 -4.11 -0.69
C LYS A 115 -21.27 -2.68 -0.51
N ALA A 116 -20.54 -1.82 0.19
CA ALA A 116 -20.91 -0.43 0.38
C ALA A 116 -20.99 0.36 -0.93
N ILE A 117 -20.09 0.11 -1.88
CA ILE A 117 -20.12 0.72 -3.21
C ILE A 117 -21.34 0.22 -4.00
N SER A 118 -21.65 -1.08 -3.92
CA SER A 118 -22.78 -1.67 -4.65
C SER A 118 -24.15 -1.12 -4.23
N SER A 119 -24.26 -0.56 -3.02
CA SER A 119 -25.49 0.09 -2.53
C SER A 119 -25.59 1.57 -2.92
N THR A 120 -24.58 2.15 -3.56
CA THR A 120 -24.60 3.56 -3.98
C THR A 120 -25.35 3.76 -5.28
N SER A 121 -25.79 4.99 -5.52
CA SER A 121 -26.35 5.43 -6.82
C SER A 121 -25.32 5.38 -7.97
N PHE A 122 -24.04 5.22 -7.64
CA PHE A 122 -22.91 5.18 -8.57
C PHE A 122 -22.37 3.77 -8.83
N ALA A 123 -22.99 2.72 -8.28
CA ALA A 123 -22.52 1.33 -8.42
C ALA A 123 -22.27 0.93 -9.89
N ALA A 124 -23.18 1.35 -10.79
CA ALA A 124 -23.08 1.08 -12.22
C ALA A 124 -21.93 1.83 -12.93
N LEU A 125 -21.28 2.79 -12.27
CA LEU A 125 -20.14 3.54 -12.80
C LEU A 125 -18.80 3.04 -12.26
N CYS A 126 -18.81 2.03 -11.38
CA CYS A 126 -17.61 1.47 -10.77
C CYS A 126 -16.79 0.70 -11.81
N ASN A 127 -15.49 1.00 -11.90
CA ASN A 127 -14.54 0.50 -12.89
C ASN A 127 -14.90 0.80 -14.36
N GLU A 128 -15.87 1.68 -14.61
CA GLU A 128 -16.18 2.15 -15.97
C GLU A 128 -15.08 3.06 -16.53
N SER A 129 -14.91 3.02 -17.85
CA SER A 129 -13.92 3.83 -18.58
C SER A 129 -14.60 4.92 -19.43
N PRO A 130 -14.06 6.14 -19.51
CA PRO A 130 -12.86 6.61 -18.82
C PRO A 130 -13.11 6.88 -17.33
N GLN A 131 -12.11 6.60 -16.50
CA GLN A 131 -12.15 6.91 -15.07
C GLN A 131 -11.88 8.40 -14.84
N SER A 132 -12.77 9.07 -14.12
CA SER A 132 -12.69 10.51 -13.81
C SER A 132 -12.69 10.80 -12.30
N GLY A 133 -12.80 9.76 -11.48
CA GLY A 133 -12.62 9.85 -10.04
C GLY A 133 -12.26 8.49 -9.42
N THR A 134 -11.58 8.53 -8.28
CA THR A 134 -11.15 7.34 -7.54
C THR A 134 -11.47 7.48 -6.06
N LEU A 135 -12.08 6.44 -5.49
CA LEU A 135 -12.07 6.24 -4.04
C LEU A 135 -10.83 5.43 -3.68
N GLN A 136 -10.02 5.99 -2.80
CA GLN A 136 -8.77 5.41 -2.33
C GLN A 136 -8.93 4.95 -0.89
N PHE A 137 -8.83 3.65 -0.64
CA PHE A 137 -8.87 3.07 0.69
C PHE A 137 -7.46 2.74 1.17
N ILE A 138 -7.14 3.12 2.41
CA ILE A 138 -5.79 2.97 2.97
C ILE A 138 -5.81 1.93 4.07
N ASN A 139 -4.96 0.92 3.91
CA ASN A 139 -4.55 -0.02 4.94
C ASN A 139 -3.19 0.42 5.48
N PHE A 140 -3.09 0.54 6.81
CA PHE A 140 -1.83 0.88 7.47
C PHE A 140 -1.11 -0.38 7.91
N ASN A 141 0.21 -0.39 7.68
CA ASN A 141 1.14 -1.44 8.10
C ASN A 141 0.77 -2.85 7.64
N TYR A 142 0.05 -2.97 6.51
CA TYR A 142 -0.47 -4.26 6.04
C TYR A 142 -1.29 -4.97 7.14
N GLU A 143 -2.14 -4.23 7.87
CA GLU A 143 -2.99 -4.83 8.92
C GLU A 143 -3.85 -5.94 8.31
N ILE A 144 -3.79 -7.14 8.92
CA ILE A 144 -4.58 -8.30 8.51
C ILE A 144 -5.50 -8.72 9.66
N ARG A 145 -6.78 -8.96 9.37
CA ARG A 145 -7.72 -9.60 10.29
C ARG A 145 -8.47 -10.70 9.55
N ARG A 146 -8.48 -11.92 10.10
CA ARG A 146 -9.13 -13.10 9.48
C ARG A 146 -8.70 -13.34 8.02
N ARG A 147 -7.41 -13.14 7.71
CA ARG A 147 -6.81 -13.28 6.36
C ARG A 147 -7.24 -12.20 5.34
N GLU A 148 -7.82 -11.10 5.79
CA GLU A 148 -8.15 -9.95 4.93
C GLU A 148 -7.34 -8.73 5.32
N LEU A 149 -6.93 -7.93 4.31
CA LEU A 149 -6.41 -6.59 4.54
C LEU A 149 -7.51 -5.68 5.09
N ILE A 150 -7.16 -4.89 6.08
CA ILE A 150 -8.06 -4.00 6.81
C ILE A 150 -7.78 -2.54 6.47
N TYR A 151 -8.77 -1.88 5.88
CA TYR A 151 -8.69 -0.49 5.46
C TYR A 151 -9.37 0.40 6.48
N ARG A 152 -8.75 1.54 6.79
CA ARG A 152 -9.20 2.44 7.86
C ARG A 152 -9.49 3.87 7.43
N GLU A 153 -8.96 4.27 6.28
CA GLU A 153 -9.19 5.59 5.72
C GLU A 153 -9.70 5.49 4.29
N MET A 154 -10.45 6.50 3.89
CA MET A 154 -10.97 6.66 2.54
C MET A 154 -10.73 8.10 2.08
N ASN A 155 -10.03 8.23 0.95
CA ASN A 155 -9.80 9.48 0.24
C ASN A 155 -10.57 9.48 -1.09
N ALA A 156 -10.84 10.67 -1.60
CA ALA A 156 -11.44 10.86 -2.92
C ALA A 156 -10.48 11.66 -3.79
N LEU A 157 -10.06 11.08 -4.91
CA LEU A 157 -9.10 11.66 -5.85
C LEU A 157 -9.80 11.97 -7.18
N ASN A 158 -9.54 13.14 -7.73
CA ASN A 158 -10.04 13.58 -9.02
C ASN A 158 -8.90 13.67 -10.05
N PHE A 159 -9.24 13.46 -11.32
CA PHE A 159 -8.30 13.54 -12.44
C PHE A 159 -8.93 14.35 -13.58
#